data_AF-A0A839H7T1-F1
#
_entry.id   AF-A0A839H7T1-F1
#
_cell.length_a   1.000
_cell.length_b   1.000
_cell.length_c   1.000
_cell.angle_alpha   90.00
_cell.angle_beta   90.00
_cell.angle_gamma   90.00
#
_symmetry.space_group_name_H-M   'P 1'
#
loop_
_entity.id
_entity.type
_entity.pdbx_description
1 polymer ?
#
loop_
_entity_poly.entity_id
_entity_poly.type
_entity_poly.pdbx_seq_one_letter_code
_entity_poly.pdbx_strand_id
1 'polypeptide(L)'
;MPRYRRCRQPECHAMVKYPNHYCAKHFEYEAEYLANRQRWARKHAEQYQHHDKRYAKHYNTVTRNRNEERSDQYKFYRSRQWVGLRESTLDHDHYLCQYCKAYGKLTPNSKTVDHIVPIAYNSELKADSSNLATICRECHRLKTQWEQSYYGTGQNIAKKDVPEIHDIQRIVILMRKK
;
A
#
# COMPACT_ATOMS: atom_id res chain seq x y z
N MET A 1 -6.95 2.54 -29.29
CA MET A 1 -7.69 1.26 -29.44
C MET A 1 -9.13 1.45 -28.96
N PRO A 2 -10.15 1.04 -29.74
CA PRO A 2 -11.54 1.08 -29.30
C PRO A 2 -11.77 0.18 -28.07
N ARG A 3 -12.40 0.74 -27.03
CA ARG A 3 -12.71 0.01 -25.80
C ARG A 3 -14.07 -0.69 -25.96
N TYR A 4 -14.15 -1.93 -25.53
CA TYR A 4 -15.38 -2.73 -25.56
C TYR A 4 -15.76 -3.21 -24.16
N ARG A 5 -17.03 -3.52 -23.97
CA ARG A 5 -17.57 -4.15 -22.76
C ARG A 5 -18.69 -5.12 -23.11
N ARG A 6 -19.03 -6.03 -22.20
CA ARG A 6 -20.20 -6.91 -22.35
C ARG A 6 -21.50 -6.13 -22.18
N CYS A 7 -22.52 -6.52 -22.93
CA CYS A 7 -23.90 -6.07 -22.77
C CYS A 7 -24.36 -6.30 -21.32
N ARG A 8 -25.11 -5.36 -20.75
CA ARG A 8 -25.59 -5.45 -19.36
C ARG A 8 -26.86 -6.26 -19.16
N GLN A 9 -27.56 -6.62 -20.24
CA GLN A 9 -28.75 -7.46 -20.14
C GLN A 9 -28.40 -8.82 -19.54
N PRO A 10 -29.16 -9.33 -18.55
CA PRO A 10 -28.96 -10.68 -18.02
C PRO A 10 -28.86 -11.70 -19.15
N GLU A 11 -27.93 -12.64 -19.02
CA GLU A 11 -27.69 -13.73 -19.98
C GLU A 11 -27.19 -13.29 -21.37
N CYS A 12 -27.06 -11.99 -21.65
CA CYS A 12 -26.48 -11.49 -22.90
C CYS A 12 -24.96 -11.34 -22.81
N HIS A 13 -24.23 -12.02 -23.69
CA HIS A 13 -22.76 -12.00 -23.74
C HIS A 13 -22.20 -11.16 -24.89
N ALA A 14 -23.04 -10.42 -25.61
CA ALA A 14 -22.62 -9.62 -26.77
C ALA A 14 -21.64 -8.51 -26.35
N MET A 15 -20.59 -8.31 -27.16
CA MET A 15 -19.63 -7.23 -26.97
C MET A 15 -20.15 -5.93 -27.60
N VAL A 16 -20.05 -4.85 -26.83
CA VAL A 16 -20.56 -3.53 -27.18
C VAL A 16 -19.41 -2.54 -27.16
N LYS A 17 -19.36 -1.68 -28.18
CA LYS A 17 -18.37 -0.61 -28.26
C LYS A 17 -18.72 0.48 -27.24
N TYR A 18 -17.72 0.95 -26.50
CA TYR A 18 -17.85 2.13 -25.65
C TYR A 18 -18.30 3.33 -26.51
N PRO A 19 -19.30 4.13 -26.10
CA PRO A 19 -19.84 4.28 -24.75
C PRO A 19 -21.16 3.54 -24.45
N ASN A 20 -21.62 2.60 -25.29
CA ASN A 20 -22.94 1.95 -25.15
C ASN A 20 -22.93 0.76 -24.18
N HIS A 21 -23.93 0.66 -23.29
CA HIS A 21 -24.06 -0.36 -22.24
C HIS A 21 -24.76 -1.63 -22.72
N TYR A 22 -25.61 -1.49 -23.74
CA TYR A 22 -26.36 -2.58 -24.35
C TYR A 22 -26.02 -2.75 -25.84
N CYS A 23 -26.12 -3.98 -26.32
CA CYS A 23 -25.91 -4.28 -27.73
C CYS A 23 -27.11 -3.83 -28.57
N ALA A 24 -27.00 -3.89 -29.90
CA ALA A 24 -28.09 -3.48 -30.80
C ALA A 24 -29.44 -4.16 -30.49
N LYS A 25 -29.42 -5.43 -30.05
CA LYS A 25 -30.64 -6.17 -29.65
C LYS A 25 -31.31 -5.67 -28.38
N HIS A 26 -30.55 -5.02 -27.49
CA HIS A 26 -31.01 -4.58 -26.17
C HIS A 26 -30.90 -3.06 -26.01
N PHE A 27 -30.74 -2.33 -27.12
CA PHE A 27 -30.45 -0.90 -27.10
C PHE A 27 -31.60 -0.07 -26.50
N GLU A 28 -32.82 -0.61 -26.51
CA GLU A 28 -33.99 -0.04 -25.85
C GLU A 28 -33.76 0.26 -24.35
N TYR A 29 -32.98 -0.57 -23.65
CA TYR A 29 -32.67 -0.37 -22.22
C TYR A 29 -31.58 0.68 -21.96
N GLU A 30 -30.89 1.17 -23.00
CA GLU A 30 -29.79 2.13 -22.85
C GLU A 30 -30.26 3.43 -22.20
N ALA A 31 -31.39 3.99 -22.67
CA ALA A 31 -31.93 5.23 -22.17
C ALA A 31 -32.37 5.12 -20.70
N GLU A 32 -33.06 4.03 -20.36
CA GLU A 32 -33.49 3.76 -18.99
C GLU A 32 -32.29 3.55 -18.05
N TYR A 33 -31.30 2.78 -18.49
CA TYR A 33 -30.08 2.55 -17.73
C TYR A 33 -29.32 3.84 -17.46
N LEU A 34 -29.18 4.71 -18.47
CA LEU A 34 -28.55 6.02 -18.30
C LEU A 34 -29.36 6.91 -17.36
N ALA A 35 -30.69 6.93 -17.46
CA ALA A 35 -31.55 7.69 -16.57
C ALA A 35 -31.47 7.18 -15.12
N ASN A 36 -31.45 5.86 -14.91
CA ASN A 36 -31.25 5.26 -13.59
C ASN A 36 -29.88 5.64 -13.01
N ARG A 37 -28.82 5.53 -13.82
CA ARG A 37 -27.47 5.95 -13.40
C ARG A 37 -27.41 7.45 -13.09
N GLN A 38 -28.11 8.30 -13.84
CA GLN A 38 -28.21 9.73 -13.53
C GLN A 38 -28.99 9.98 -12.24
N ARG A 39 -30.10 9.27 -11.99
CA ARG A 39 -30.86 9.34 -10.73
C ARG A 39 -30.00 8.93 -9.54
N TRP A 40 -29.28 7.81 -9.67
CA TRP A 40 -28.33 7.36 -8.66
C TRP A 40 -27.21 8.40 -8.46
N ALA A 41 -26.63 8.94 -9.53
CA ALA A 41 -25.58 9.96 -9.43
C ALA A 41 -26.08 11.27 -8.78
N ARG A 42 -27.33 11.67 -9.01
CA ARG A 42 -27.97 12.82 -8.36
C ARG A 42 -28.28 12.54 -6.89
N LYS A 43 -28.88 11.38 -6.59
CA LYS A 43 -29.21 10.93 -5.23
C LYS A 43 -27.97 10.78 -4.35
N HIS A 44 -26.88 10.30 -4.95
CA HIS A 44 -25.59 10.15 -4.29
C HIS A 44 -24.63 11.30 -4.61
N ALA A 45 -25.10 12.42 -5.18
CA ALA A 45 -24.21 13.53 -5.55
C ALA A 45 -23.45 14.05 -4.33
N GLU A 46 -24.13 14.21 -3.19
CA GLU A 46 -23.51 14.58 -1.92
C GLU A 46 -22.52 13.51 -1.41
N GLN A 47 -22.91 12.24 -1.45
CA GLN A 47 -22.09 11.12 -0.97
C GLN A 47 -20.85 10.83 -1.87
N TYR A 48 -20.96 11.06 -3.18
CA TYR A 48 -19.89 10.82 -4.18
C TYR A 48 -19.04 12.07 -4.47
N GLN A 49 -19.50 13.28 -4.11
CA GLN A 49 -18.70 14.52 -4.24
C GLN A 49 -17.69 14.71 -3.09
N HIS A 50 -17.71 13.89 -2.04
CA HIS A 50 -16.80 14.02 -0.89
C HIS A 50 -15.58 13.08 -0.89
N HIS A 51 -15.10 12.60 -2.05
CA HIS A 51 -13.64 12.46 -2.22
C HIS A 51 -13.07 13.79 -2.76
N ASP A 52 -13.54 14.87 -2.14
CA ASP A 52 -13.26 16.25 -2.46
C ASP A 52 -11.73 16.44 -2.44
N LYS A 53 -11.19 17.16 -3.43
CA LYS A 53 -9.78 17.57 -3.44
C LYS A 53 -9.40 18.20 -2.10
N ARG A 54 -10.35 18.81 -1.39
CA ARG A 54 -10.21 19.32 -0.02
C ARG A 54 -9.92 18.23 1.02
N TYR A 55 -10.60 17.08 1.00
CA TYR A 55 -10.32 15.94 1.89
C TYR A 55 -8.96 15.32 1.60
N ALA A 56 -8.66 15.10 0.31
CA ALA A 56 -7.35 14.60 -0.11
C ALA A 56 -6.21 15.59 0.26
N LYS A 57 -6.44 16.90 0.11
CA LYS A 57 -5.50 17.95 0.54
C LYS A 57 -5.34 17.94 2.06
N HIS A 58 -6.42 17.95 2.82
CA HIS A 58 -6.40 17.90 4.29
C HIS A 58 -5.67 16.66 4.81
N TYR A 59 -5.94 15.47 4.26
CA TYR A 59 -5.23 14.25 4.65
C TYR A 59 -3.73 14.35 4.38
N ASN A 60 -3.33 14.86 3.20
CA ASN A 60 -1.93 15.02 2.84
C ASN A 60 -1.20 16.11 3.64
N THR A 61 -1.87 17.20 4.03
CA THR A 61 -1.23 18.32 4.74
C THR A 61 -1.32 18.17 6.26
N VAL A 62 -2.45 17.70 6.79
CA VAL A 62 -2.73 17.66 8.23
C VAL A 62 -2.45 16.29 8.82
N THR A 63 -2.93 15.20 8.20
CA THR A 63 -2.80 13.86 8.79
C THR A 63 -1.43 13.22 8.50
N ARG A 64 -0.94 13.38 7.27
CA ARG A 64 0.32 12.78 6.79
C ARG A 64 1.55 13.54 7.29
N ASN A 65 1.50 14.87 7.30
CA ASN A 65 2.56 15.75 7.80
C ASN A 65 2.20 16.35 9.16
N ARG A 66 1.51 15.59 10.01
CA ARG A 66 1.02 16.06 11.32
C ARG A 66 2.11 16.55 12.26
N ASN A 67 3.33 16.05 12.09
CA ASN A 67 4.51 16.43 12.85
C ASN A 67 5.74 16.36 11.96
N GLU A 68 6.83 16.96 12.42
CA GLU A 68 8.08 17.08 11.70
C GLU A 68 8.68 15.71 11.35
N GLU A 69 8.72 14.79 12.32
CA GLU A 69 9.20 13.41 12.11
C GLU A 69 8.49 12.71 10.93
N ARG A 70 7.15 12.78 10.86
CA ARG A 70 6.36 12.15 9.78
C ARG A 70 6.53 12.85 8.45
N SER A 71 6.64 14.18 8.47
CA SER A 71 6.94 14.98 7.29
C SER A 71 8.30 14.58 6.69
N ASP A 72 9.31 14.41 7.53
CA ASP A 72 10.66 14.05 7.10
C ASP A 72 10.77 12.60 6.63
N GLN A 73 10.09 11.67 7.30
CA GLN A 73 9.92 10.30 6.79
C GLN A 73 9.29 10.31 5.39
N TYR A 74 8.23 11.10 5.20
CA TYR A 74 7.54 11.20 3.92
C TYR A 74 8.43 11.79 2.82
N LYS A 75 9.21 12.85 3.12
CA LYS A 75 10.21 13.41 2.20
C LYS A 75 11.28 12.38 1.85
N PHE A 76 11.78 11.65 2.84
CA PHE A 76 12.80 10.61 2.64
C PHE A 76 12.34 9.53 1.65
N TYR A 77 11.13 8.99 1.82
CA TYR A 77 10.58 7.98 0.90
C TYR A 77 10.33 8.50 -0.53
N ARG A 78 10.36 9.81 -0.76
CA ARG A 78 10.26 10.43 -2.10
C ARG A 78 11.62 10.89 -2.64
N SER A 79 12.67 10.79 -1.84
CA SER A 79 14.02 11.23 -2.22
C SER A 79 14.63 10.28 -3.26
N ARG A 80 15.56 10.81 -4.07
CA ARG A 80 16.36 10.00 -5.00
C ARG A 80 17.22 8.97 -4.26
N GLN A 81 17.68 9.32 -3.06
CA GLN A 81 18.47 8.44 -2.20
C GLN A 81 17.68 7.16 -1.86
N TRP A 82 16.43 7.29 -1.42
CA TRP A 82 15.59 6.12 -1.15
C TRP A 82 15.31 5.28 -2.39
N VAL A 83 15.04 5.93 -3.54
CA VAL A 83 14.80 5.21 -4.80
C VAL A 83 16.01 4.32 -5.15
N GLY A 84 17.23 4.87 -5.08
CA GLY A 84 18.45 4.12 -5.36
C GLY A 84 18.74 3.02 -4.33
N LEU A 85 18.60 3.31 -3.03
CA LEU A 85 18.77 2.30 -1.97
C LEU A 85 17.78 1.15 -2.13
N ARG A 86 16.52 1.47 -2.43
CA ARG A 86 15.46 0.48 -2.63
C ARG A 86 15.78 -0.43 -3.81
N GLU A 87 16.17 0.13 -4.95
CA GLU A 87 16.53 -0.65 -6.13
C GLU A 87 17.73 -1.56 -5.85
N SER A 88 18.81 -0.99 -5.31
CA SER A 88 20.02 -1.74 -4.94
C SER A 88 19.73 -2.88 -3.95
N THR A 89 18.85 -2.67 -2.96
CA THR A 89 18.47 -3.69 -1.98
C THR A 89 17.67 -4.82 -2.64
N LEU A 90 16.70 -4.47 -3.51
CA LEU A 90 15.89 -5.48 -4.22
C LEU A 90 16.74 -6.35 -5.14
N ASP A 91 17.69 -5.74 -5.84
CA ASP A 91 18.58 -6.44 -6.77
C ASP A 91 19.57 -7.35 -6.04
N HIS A 92 20.18 -6.85 -4.95
CA HIS A 92 21.03 -7.63 -4.04
C HIS A 92 20.29 -8.86 -3.48
N ASP A 93 19.06 -8.66 -3.04
CA ASP A 93 18.23 -9.73 -2.45
C ASP A 93 17.58 -10.63 -3.51
N HIS A 94 17.80 -10.37 -4.80
CA HIS A 94 17.20 -11.06 -5.93
C HIS A 94 15.66 -11.12 -5.86
N TYR A 95 15.04 -10.04 -5.34
CA TYR A 95 13.59 -9.96 -5.13
C TYR A 95 13.03 -11.10 -4.25
N LEU A 96 13.87 -11.69 -3.39
CA LEU A 96 13.49 -12.71 -2.43
C LEU A 96 13.26 -12.09 -1.05
N CYS A 97 12.21 -12.54 -0.35
CA CYS A 97 11.97 -12.12 1.03
C CYS A 97 13.04 -12.69 1.98
N GLN A 98 13.84 -11.81 2.60
CA GLN A 98 14.92 -12.19 3.52
C GLN A 98 14.39 -12.82 4.82
N TYR A 99 13.21 -12.37 5.29
CA TYR A 99 12.55 -12.93 6.48
C TYR A 99 12.02 -14.34 6.25
N CYS A 100 11.53 -14.64 5.03
CA CYS A 100 11.16 -15.99 4.67
C CYS A 100 12.41 -16.87 4.57
N LYS A 101 13.48 -16.37 3.96
CA LYS A 101 14.75 -17.08 3.79
C LYS A 101 15.35 -17.49 5.15
N ALA A 102 15.35 -16.58 6.12
CA ALA A 102 15.77 -16.86 7.50
C ALA A 102 14.89 -17.91 8.23
N TYR A 103 13.66 -18.14 7.76
CA TYR A 103 12.77 -19.19 8.23
C TYR A 103 12.88 -20.49 7.39
N GLY A 104 13.79 -20.57 6.43
CA GLY A 104 13.93 -21.72 5.53
C GLY A 104 12.90 -21.79 4.40
N LYS A 105 12.19 -20.68 4.10
CA LYS A 105 11.22 -20.58 2.99
C LYS A 105 11.71 -19.58 1.94
N LEU A 106 11.58 -19.91 0.66
CA LEU A 106 11.83 -18.95 -0.43
C LEU A 106 10.51 -18.36 -0.92
N THR A 107 10.38 -17.03 -0.86
CA THR A 107 9.22 -16.30 -1.39
C THR A 107 9.70 -15.30 -2.44
N PRO A 108 9.52 -15.60 -3.75
CA PRO A 108 9.95 -14.73 -4.84
C PRO A 108 8.99 -13.56 -5.06
N ASN A 109 9.34 -12.67 -5.99
CA ASN A 109 8.54 -11.50 -6.38
C ASN A 109 8.22 -10.53 -5.22
N SER A 110 9.11 -10.46 -4.23
CA SER A 110 9.00 -9.50 -3.13
C SER A 110 9.54 -8.15 -3.61
N LYS A 111 8.65 -7.17 -3.78
CA LYS A 111 8.95 -5.84 -4.35
C LYS A 111 8.92 -4.72 -3.30
N THR A 112 8.98 -5.08 -2.03
CA THR A 112 8.96 -4.15 -0.91
C THR A 112 10.28 -4.26 -0.17
N VAL A 113 10.87 -3.12 0.14
CA VAL A 113 12.03 -2.99 1.04
C VAL A 113 11.53 -2.37 2.32
N ASP A 114 11.96 -2.93 3.44
CA ASP A 114 11.58 -2.50 4.78
C ASP A 114 12.82 -2.33 5.64
N HIS A 115 12.75 -1.40 6.60
CA HIS A 115 13.83 -1.11 7.52
C HIS A 115 13.86 -2.15 8.63
N ILE A 116 14.99 -2.79 8.91
CA ILE A 116 15.12 -3.81 9.95
C ILE A 116 14.80 -3.21 11.34
N VAL A 117 15.46 -2.10 11.66
CA VAL A 117 15.10 -1.17 12.74
C VAL A 117 14.25 -0.05 12.13
N PRO A 118 12.98 0.11 12.54
CA PRO A 118 12.06 1.04 11.89
C PRO A 118 12.50 2.50 12.05
N ILE A 119 12.36 3.31 10.98
CA ILE A 119 12.72 4.75 10.98
C ILE A 119 12.05 5.53 12.12
N ALA A 120 10.85 5.11 12.55
CA ALA A 120 10.14 5.74 13.65
C ALA A 120 10.82 5.56 15.02
N TYR A 121 11.65 4.52 15.15
CA TYR A 121 12.44 4.23 16.35
C TYR A 121 13.80 4.94 16.28
N ASN A 122 14.61 4.60 15.28
CA ASN A 122 15.90 5.24 15.03
C ASN A 122 15.92 5.81 13.60
N SER A 123 15.93 7.14 13.50
CA SER A 123 15.89 7.85 12.22
C SER A 123 17.26 8.04 11.55
N GLU A 124 18.35 7.81 12.28
CA GLU A 124 19.72 7.92 11.77
C GLU A 124 20.01 6.77 10.79
N LEU A 125 19.43 5.59 11.04
CA LEU A 125 19.58 4.39 10.22
C LEU A 125 18.72 4.37 8.95
N LYS A 126 17.99 5.47 8.64
CA LYS A 126 17.03 5.47 7.52
C LYS A 126 17.67 5.23 6.15
N ALA A 127 18.94 5.62 5.99
CA ALA A 127 19.70 5.53 4.74
C ALA A 127 20.83 4.49 4.78
N ASP A 128 20.94 3.72 5.86
CA ASP A 128 21.93 2.65 6.02
C ASP A 128 21.46 1.41 5.24
N SER A 129 22.28 0.94 4.29
CA SER A 129 21.97 -0.24 3.49
C SER A 129 21.92 -1.53 4.32
N SER A 130 22.68 -1.62 5.41
CA SER A 130 22.66 -2.77 6.32
C SER A 130 21.36 -2.86 7.12
N ASN A 131 20.63 -1.75 7.25
CA ASN A 131 19.33 -1.67 7.90
C ASN A 131 18.16 -1.91 6.94
N LEU A 132 18.40 -2.34 5.69
CA LEU A 132 17.36 -2.57 4.69
C LEU A 132 17.28 -4.04 4.30
N ALA A 133 16.06 -4.55 4.14
CA ALA A 133 15.84 -5.91 3.66
C ALA A 133 14.58 -6.03 2.80
N THR A 134 14.66 -6.86 1.77
CA THR A 134 13.50 -7.22 0.94
C THR A 134 12.52 -8.08 1.74
N ILE A 135 11.24 -7.73 1.68
CA ILE A 135 10.19 -8.34 2.48
C ILE A 135 8.93 -8.61 1.65
N CYS A 136 8.26 -9.73 1.94
CA CYS A 136 6.95 -10.04 1.36
C CYS A 136 5.82 -9.41 2.21
N ARG A 137 4.62 -9.29 1.63
CA ARG A 137 3.45 -8.69 2.30
C ARG A 137 3.11 -9.38 3.64
N GLU A 138 3.26 -10.70 3.71
CA GLU A 138 2.94 -11.48 4.92
C GLU A 138 3.92 -11.19 6.06
N CYS A 139 5.23 -11.28 5.78
CA CYS A 139 6.28 -10.95 6.75
C CYS A 139 6.19 -9.50 7.19
N HIS A 140 5.92 -8.57 6.27
CA HIS A 140 5.77 -7.15 6.60
C HIS A 140 4.63 -6.93 7.61
N ARG A 141 3.48 -7.58 7.42
CA ARG A 141 2.36 -7.48 8.37
C ARG A 141 2.75 -7.99 9.77
N LEU A 142 3.43 -9.14 9.85
CA LEU A 142 3.88 -9.73 11.12
C LEU A 142 4.92 -8.84 11.81
N LYS A 143 5.89 -8.33 11.06
CA LYS A 143 6.92 -7.42 11.56
C LYS A 143 6.30 -6.13 12.08
N THR A 144 5.41 -5.48 11.33
CA THR A 144 4.71 -4.27 11.79
C THR A 144 3.97 -4.50 13.11
N GLN A 145 3.29 -5.63 13.27
CA GLN A 145 2.59 -5.95 14.53
C GLN A 145 3.58 -6.13 15.69
N TRP A 146 4.68 -6.83 15.45
CA TRP A 146 5.74 -7.03 16.44
C TRP A 146 6.42 -5.71 16.84
N GLU A 147 6.74 -4.83 15.88
CA GLU A 147 7.38 -3.53 16.14
C GLU A 147 6.50 -2.59 16.96
N GLN A 148 5.18 -2.64 16.77
CA GLN A 148 4.24 -1.88 17.60
C GLN A 148 4.33 -2.34 19.06
N SER A 149 4.46 -3.65 19.28
CA SER A 149 4.59 -4.23 20.62
C SER A 149 5.97 -3.98 21.24
N TYR A 150 7.05 -4.20 20.48
CA TYR A 150 8.43 -4.17 20.98
C TYR A 150 8.98 -2.74 21.13
N TYR A 151 8.95 -1.96 20.05
CA TYR A 151 9.49 -0.60 20.01
C TYR A 151 8.46 0.48 20.41
N GLY A 152 7.18 0.14 20.48
CA GLY A 152 6.12 1.13 20.69
C GLY A 152 5.89 2.02 19.46
N THR A 153 6.17 1.51 18.26
CA THR A 153 5.89 2.25 17.02
C THR A 153 4.37 2.31 16.78
N GLY A 154 3.83 3.39 16.23
CA GLY A 154 2.39 3.49 15.97
C GLY A 154 1.82 4.90 16.10
N GLN A 155 0.49 5.02 16.04
CA GLN A 155 -0.19 6.24 16.48
C GLN A 155 -0.64 6.05 17.93
N ASN A 156 -0.45 7.07 18.76
CA ASN A 156 -0.88 7.07 20.16
C ASN A 156 -0.23 5.97 21.03
N ILE A 157 0.94 5.47 20.62
CA ILE A 157 1.76 4.54 21.42
C ILE A 157 3.06 5.27 21.76
N ALA A 158 3.46 5.23 23.04
CA ALA A 158 4.74 5.77 23.46
C ALA A 158 5.89 4.87 23.00
N LYS A 159 6.97 5.47 22.47
CA LYS A 159 8.20 4.74 22.14
C LYS A 159 8.74 4.08 23.42
N LYS A 160 9.10 2.81 23.33
CA LYS A 160 9.68 2.05 24.44
C LYS A 160 11.20 2.14 24.37
N ASP A 161 11.87 2.26 25.51
CA ASP A 161 13.32 2.21 25.58
C ASP A 161 13.78 0.73 25.57
N VAL A 162 14.05 0.20 24.38
CA VAL A 162 14.43 -1.20 24.17
C VAL A 162 15.66 -1.29 23.26
N PRO A 163 16.52 -2.31 23.41
CA PRO A 163 17.67 -2.45 22.54
C PRO A 163 17.24 -2.69 21.09
N GLU A 164 18.01 -2.14 20.16
CA GLU A 164 17.81 -2.37 18.73
C GLU A 164 18.18 -3.80 18.34
N ILE A 165 17.34 -4.42 17.52
CA ILE A 165 17.59 -5.74 16.95
C ILE A 165 17.83 -5.58 15.45
N HIS A 166 19.07 -5.87 15.04
CA HIS A 166 19.52 -5.82 13.64
C HIS A 166 19.53 -7.19 12.96
N ASP A 167 19.48 -8.27 13.74
CA ASP A 167 19.47 -9.63 13.21
C ASP A 167 18.06 -10.06 12.76
N ILE A 168 17.90 -10.26 11.44
CA ILE A 168 16.66 -10.73 10.83
C ILE A 168 16.24 -12.09 11.41
N GLN A 169 17.17 -13.00 11.70
CA GLN A 169 16.82 -14.32 12.20
C GLN A 169 16.19 -14.24 13.58
N ARG A 170 16.76 -13.44 14.48
CA ARG A 170 16.15 -13.12 15.78
C ARG A 170 14.78 -12.46 15.63
N ILE A 171 14.61 -11.50 14.72
CA ILE A 171 13.30 -10.85 14.48
C ILE A 171 12.27 -11.87 14.01
N VAL A 172 12.64 -12.78 13.10
CA VAL A 172 11.74 -13.82 12.58
C VAL A 172 11.22 -14.72 13.70
N ILE A 173 12.07 -15.09 14.66
CA ILE A 173 11.67 -15.87 15.83
C ILE A 173 10.70 -15.06 16.70
N LEU A 174 11.01 -13.79 16.98
CA LEU A 174 10.20 -12.94 17.84
C LEU A 174 8.83 -12.61 17.24
N MET A 175 8.73 -12.31 15.94
CA MET A 175 7.46 -11.97 15.30
C MET A 175 6.51 -13.17 15.13
N ARG A 176 7.02 -14.40 15.31
CA ARG A 176 6.25 -15.66 15.19
C ARG A 176 6.00 -16.35 16.53
N LYS A 177 6.57 -15.83 17.61
CA LYS A 177 6.37 -16.37 18.95
C LYS A 177 4.92 -16.12 19.36
N LYS A 178 4.17 -17.20 19.60
CA LYS A 178 2.82 -17.14 20.18
C LYS A 178 2.91 -16.84 21.67
#